data_AF-A0A1C6AA26-F1
#
_entry.id   AF-A0A1C6AA26-F1
#
_cell.length_a   1.000
_cell.length_b   1.000
_cell.length_c   1.000
_cell.angle_alpha   90.00
_cell.angle_beta   90.00
_cell.angle_gamma   90.00
#
_symmetry.space_group_name_H-M   'P 1'
#
loop_
_entity.id
_entity.type
_entity.pdbx_description
1 polymer ?
#
loop_
_entity_poly.entity_id
_entity_poly.type
_entity_poly.pdbx_seq_one_letter_code
_entity_poly.pdbx_strand_id
1 'polypeptide(L)'
;MRNALRYVAVRWRITDQPVLCAEKMRTHRAALPEKEVWTMTDLKCSVETCCFHDGDCCCRNDIMVGGAKACSCDETCCENFEQQKEGSARNADGYPDRMTQIDCEAVKCRYNTNYKCQAEHVDMRGSRAGDRRETACATFVER
;
A
#
# COMPACT_ATOMS: atom_id res chain seq x y z
N MET A 1 -47.67 -45.19 -52.15
CA MET A 1 -46.64 -46.22 -51.87
C MET A 1 -45.29 -45.72 -52.38
N ARG A 2 -44.23 -45.97 -51.60
CA ARG A 2 -42.81 -46.12 -51.99
C ARG A 2 -42.02 -44.88 -52.42
N ASN A 3 -41.10 -44.49 -51.52
CA ASN A 3 -39.66 -44.38 -51.75
C ASN A 3 -39.17 -44.69 -53.18
N ALA A 4 -38.30 -43.86 -53.73
CA ALA A 4 -36.85 -43.99 -53.52
C ALA A 4 -36.04 -43.11 -54.49
N LEU A 5 -35.06 -42.42 -53.89
CA LEU A 5 -33.70 -42.19 -54.35
C LEU A 5 -33.43 -41.31 -55.58
N ARG A 6 -32.31 -40.58 -55.45
CA ARG A 6 -31.44 -39.86 -56.41
C ARG A 6 -31.29 -38.40 -55.93
N TYR A 7 -30.14 -37.76 -55.93
CA TYR A 7 -28.80 -38.02 -56.45
C TYR A 7 -27.85 -37.11 -55.63
N VAL A 8 -26.60 -37.53 -55.45
CA VAL A 8 -25.58 -36.80 -54.69
C VAL A 8 -25.01 -35.66 -55.54
N ALA A 9 -24.83 -34.47 -54.94
CA ALA A 9 -23.73 -33.56 -55.27
C ALA A 9 -23.43 -32.65 -54.07
N VAL A 10 -22.14 -32.37 -53.88
CA VAL A 10 -21.47 -32.01 -52.62
C VAL A 10 -21.27 -30.50 -52.47
N ARG A 11 -21.18 -30.04 -51.21
CA ARG A 11 -20.33 -28.96 -50.62
C ARG A 11 -21.18 -28.13 -49.63
N TRP A 12 -20.72 -27.75 -48.43
CA TRP A 12 -19.43 -27.14 -48.06
C TRP A 12 -19.04 -27.42 -46.58
N ARG A 13 -17.73 -27.42 -46.30
CA ARG A 13 -17.14 -27.59 -44.95
C ARG A 13 -16.90 -26.23 -44.27
N ILE A 14 -17.38 -26.11 -43.03
CA ILE A 14 -16.66 -25.84 -41.74
C ILE A 14 -15.49 -24.82 -41.71
N THR A 15 -15.75 -23.75 -40.92
CA THR A 15 -14.95 -22.91 -39.99
C THR A 15 -13.90 -21.85 -40.42
N ASP A 16 -13.92 -20.78 -39.61
CA ASP A 16 -12.85 -19.83 -39.22
C ASP A 16 -12.63 -18.48 -39.96
N GLN A 17 -13.17 -17.44 -39.31
CA GLN A 17 -12.70 -16.05 -39.08
C GLN A 17 -12.40 -15.03 -40.20
N PRO A 18 -12.53 -13.71 -39.87
CA PRO A 18 -12.91 -12.63 -40.79
C PRO A 18 -11.72 -11.76 -41.22
N VAL A 19 -11.89 -11.05 -42.33
CA VAL A 19 -10.93 -10.03 -42.79
C VAL A 19 -11.64 -8.75 -43.25
N LEU A 20 -11.17 -7.64 -42.69
CA LEU A 20 -11.04 -6.28 -43.27
C LEU A 20 -12.29 -5.40 -43.40
N CYS A 21 -12.29 -4.26 -42.69
CA CYS A 21 -12.24 -2.96 -43.38
C CYS A 21 -11.66 -1.87 -42.45
N ALA A 22 -10.91 -0.95 -43.05
CA ALA A 22 -10.17 0.12 -42.42
C ALA A 22 -11.03 1.37 -42.14
N GLU A 23 -10.42 2.30 -41.39
CA GLU A 23 -10.74 3.73 -41.20
C GLU A 23 -11.65 4.14 -40.02
N LYS A 24 -11.07 5.09 -39.27
CA LYS A 24 -11.63 5.89 -38.16
C LYS A 24 -11.78 5.15 -36.84
N MET A 25 -10.73 5.26 -36.01
CA MET A 25 -10.79 6.06 -34.79
C MET A 25 -9.41 6.07 -34.13
N ARG A 26 -8.80 7.26 -34.06
CA ARG A 26 -7.71 7.56 -33.13
C ARG A 26 -8.30 7.49 -31.72
N THR A 27 -8.38 6.31 -31.14
CA THR A 27 -8.73 6.16 -29.73
C THR A 27 -7.44 6.02 -28.95
N HIS A 28 -7.27 6.97 -28.04
CA HIS A 28 -6.20 7.06 -27.07
C HIS A 28 -5.91 5.67 -26.48
N ARG A 29 -4.72 5.14 -26.77
CA ARG A 29 -4.10 4.13 -25.92
C ARG A 29 -3.79 4.83 -24.60
N ALA A 30 -4.79 4.92 -23.72
CA ALA A 30 -4.58 5.26 -22.33
C ALA A 30 -3.60 4.21 -21.81
N ALA A 31 -2.39 4.65 -21.46
CA ALA A 31 -1.50 3.87 -20.64
C ALA A 31 -2.30 3.43 -19.42
N LEU A 32 -2.38 2.12 -19.17
CA LEU A 32 -2.86 1.64 -17.88
C LEU A 32 -1.97 2.30 -16.82
N PRO A 33 -2.54 2.89 -15.75
CA PRO A 33 -1.73 3.43 -14.68
C PRO A 33 -0.81 2.32 -14.20
N GLU A 34 0.49 2.60 -14.19
CA GLU A 34 1.49 1.75 -13.57
C GLU A 34 0.93 1.39 -12.19
N LYS A 35 0.71 0.08 -11.94
CA LYS A 35 0.32 -0.36 -10.61
C LYS A 35 1.40 0.14 -9.66
N GLU A 36 1.09 1.14 -8.85
CA GLU A 36 2.02 1.65 -7.85
C GLU A 36 2.42 0.48 -6.96
N VAL A 37 3.65 0.02 -7.11
CA VAL A 37 4.22 -1.04 -6.29
C VAL A 37 4.59 -0.38 -4.98
N TRP A 38 3.64 -0.40 -4.05
CA TRP A 38 3.90 0.02 -2.69
C TRP A 38 4.56 -1.12 -1.92
N THR A 39 5.76 -0.89 -1.39
CA THR A 39 6.39 -1.83 -0.47
C THR A 39 5.65 -1.77 0.85
N MET A 40 4.97 -2.87 1.19
CA MET A 40 4.46 -3.06 2.54
C MET A 40 5.64 -3.08 3.52
N THR A 41 5.54 -2.30 4.60
CA THR A 41 6.60 -2.14 5.59
C THR A 41 6.24 -2.87 6.87
N ASP A 42 7.18 -3.62 7.44
CA ASP A 42 7.04 -4.23 8.77
C ASP A 42 7.24 -3.14 9.83
N LEU A 43 6.15 -2.75 10.50
CA LEU A 43 6.15 -1.67 11.48
C LEU A 43 6.22 -2.20 12.91
N LYS A 44 7.36 -1.97 13.55
CA LYS A 44 7.56 -2.21 14.97
C LYS A 44 7.34 -0.93 15.77
N CYS A 45 6.59 -1.04 16.86
CA CYS A 45 6.28 0.09 17.73
C CYS A 45 6.61 -0.28 19.16
N SER A 46 7.59 0.41 19.76
CA SER A 46 7.96 0.23 21.17
C SER A 46 7.28 1.24 22.09
N VAL A 47 6.31 2.01 21.59
CA VAL A 47 5.62 3.06 22.35
C VAL A 47 4.44 2.45 23.09
N GLU A 48 4.68 1.96 24.31
CA GLU A 48 3.65 1.29 25.14
C GLU A 48 2.41 2.15 25.40
N THR A 49 2.57 3.47 25.38
CA THR A 49 1.49 4.43 25.57
C THR A 49 0.69 4.70 24.29
N CYS A 50 1.01 4.09 23.15
CA CYS A 50 0.24 4.27 21.92
C CYS A 50 -1.11 3.52 22.01
N CYS A 51 -2.19 4.18 21.60
CA CYS A 51 -3.55 3.61 21.61
C CYS A 51 -3.68 2.34 20.74
N PHE A 52 -2.89 2.29 19.66
CA PHE A 52 -2.85 1.21 18.66
C PHE A 52 -1.73 0.20 18.92
N HIS A 53 -1.04 0.28 20.06
CA HIS A 53 0.01 -0.65 20.43
C HIS A 53 -0.56 -2.04 20.77
N ASP A 54 -0.11 -3.06 20.05
CA ASP A 54 -0.41 -4.46 20.32
C ASP A 54 0.89 -5.27 20.33
N GLY A 55 1.31 -5.72 21.53
CA GLY A 55 2.57 -6.43 21.72
C GLY A 55 3.80 -5.59 21.39
N ASP A 56 4.34 -5.75 20.19
CA ASP A 56 5.51 -5.03 19.66
C ASP A 56 5.21 -4.27 18.35
N CYS A 57 3.95 -4.18 17.95
CA CYS A 57 3.54 -3.56 16.70
C CYS A 57 2.50 -2.45 16.91
N CYS A 58 2.31 -1.61 15.87
CA CYS A 58 1.25 -0.63 15.81
C CYS A 58 0.23 -1.07 14.75
N CYS A 59 -1.00 -1.38 15.16
CA CYS A 59 -2.03 -1.91 14.26
C CYS A 59 -2.81 -0.81 13.53
N ARG A 60 -2.12 0.20 13.03
CA ARG A 60 -2.71 1.36 12.36
C ARG A 60 -2.28 1.40 10.90
N ASN A 61 -3.22 1.72 10.01
CA ASN A 61 -3.03 1.66 8.56
C ASN A 61 -2.60 3.00 7.94
N ASP A 62 -2.69 4.10 8.69
CA ASP A 62 -2.36 5.47 8.28
C ASP A 62 -1.17 6.00 9.09
N ILE A 63 -0.01 5.36 8.97
CA ILE A 63 1.19 5.76 9.71
C ILE A 63 1.94 6.83 8.93
N MET A 64 2.17 8.00 9.55
CA MET A 64 2.96 9.08 8.98
C MET A 64 4.15 9.44 9.88
N VAL A 65 5.34 9.41 9.30
CA VAL A 65 6.58 9.91 9.90
C VAL A 65 6.74 11.38 9.52
N GLY A 66 6.59 12.26 10.50
CA GLY A 66 6.87 13.68 10.42
C GLY A 66 8.38 13.98 10.51
N GLY A 67 8.71 15.27 10.44
CA GLY A 67 10.10 15.73 10.50
C GLY A 67 10.62 16.18 9.13
N ALA A 68 9.87 17.04 8.42
CA ALA A 68 10.25 17.54 7.09
C ALA A 68 11.65 18.18 7.02
N LYS A 69 12.22 18.62 8.15
CA LYS A 69 13.58 19.20 8.24
C LYS A 69 14.51 18.36 9.13
N ALA A 70 14.11 17.15 9.49
CA ALA A 70 14.86 16.28 10.39
C ALA A 70 16.26 16.00 9.84
N CYS A 71 17.25 16.19 10.69
CA CYS A 71 18.66 15.82 10.46
C CYS A 71 19.06 14.62 11.32
N SER A 72 18.23 14.23 12.28
CA SER A 72 18.42 13.07 13.16
C SER A 72 17.09 12.37 13.42
N CYS A 73 17.13 11.13 13.90
CA CYS A 73 15.92 10.37 14.21
C CYS A 73 15.08 11.05 15.31
N ASP A 74 15.70 11.73 16.27
CA ASP A 74 15.01 12.45 17.36
C ASP A 74 14.20 13.67 16.87
N GLU A 75 14.45 14.13 15.64
CA GLU A 75 13.69 15.20 14.98
C GLU A 75 12.53 14.68 14.12
N THR A 76 12.31 13.36 14.12
CA THR A 76 11.15 12.72 13.48
C THR A 76 10.11 12.39 14.53
N CYS A 77 8.85 12.23 14.11
CA CYS A 77 7.76 11.84 15.00
C CYS A 77 6.68 11.06 14.26
N CYS A 78 5.90 10.25 14.97
CA CYS A 78 4.67 9.65 14.45
C CYS A 78 3.56 10.70 14.49
N GLU A 79 3.19 11.29 13.35
CA GLU A 79 2.17 12.36 13.29
C GLU A 79 0.78 11.87 13.72
N ASN A 80 0.52 10.56 13.53
CA ASN A 80 -0.71 9.87 13.90
C ASN A 80 -0.65 9.23 15.29
N PHE A 81 0.32 9.61 16.13
CA PHE A 81 0.39 9.10 17.50
C PHE A 81 -0.82 9.56 18.31
N GLU A 82 -1.45 8.61 18.99
CA GLU A 82 -2.50 8.85 19.97
C GLU A 82 -2.15 8.14 21.26
N GLN A 83 -2.15 8.87 22.37
CA GLN A 83 -1.91 8.29 23.67
C GLN A 83 -3.12 7.46 24.12
N GLN A 84 -2.87 6.22 24.57
CA GLN A 84 -3.84 5.40 25.27
C GLN A 84 -4.24 6.09 26.58
N LYS A 85 -5.52 6.40 26.73
CA LYS A 85 -6.10 6.94 27.96
C LYS A 85 -6.87 5.83 28.68
N GLU A 86 -7.06 5.97 29.99
CA GLU A 86 -7.93 5.06 30.74
C GLU A 86 -9.33 5.06 30.10
N GLY A 87 -9.80 3.88 29.68
CA GLY A 87 -11.08 3.71 28.99
C GLY A 87 -11.04 3.83 27.46
N SER A 88 -9.87 4.01 26.83
CA SER A 88 -9.74 3.95 25.38
C SER A 88 -10.06 2.54 24.86
N ALA A 89 -11.00 2.44 23.93
CA ALA A 89 -11.27 1.20 23.20
C ALA A 89 -10.04 0.86 22.34
N ARG A 90 -9.47 -0.32 22.56
CA ARG A 90 -8.47 -0.90 21.65
C ARG A 90 -9.21 -1.37 20.40
N ASN A 91 -8.61 -1.21 19.23
CA ASN A 91 -9.26 -1.50 17.94
C ASN A 91 -9.93 -2.87 17.96
N ALA A 92 -11.26 -2.86 17.76
CA ALA A 92 -12.09 -4.05 17.80
C ALA A 92 -12.07 -4.85 16.49
N ASP A 93 -11.48 -4.30 15.43
CA ASP A 93 -11.31 -4.98 14.14
C ASP A 93 -10.03 -5.82 14.15
N GLY A 94 -10.22 -7.08 14.51
CA GLY A 94 -9.18 -8.06 14.79
C GLY A 94 -8.43 -8.61 13.58
N TYR A 95 -7.78 -7.76 12.79
CA TYR A 95 -6.68 -8.22 11.94
C TYR A 95 -5.51 -7.23 11.95
N PRO A 96 -4.47 -7.46 12.77
CA PRO A 96 -3.25 -6.69 12.69
C PRO A 96 -2.49 -7.15 11.45
N ASP A 97 -2.73 -6.51 10.31
CA ASP A 97 -1.77 -6.65 9.22
C ASP A 97 -0.50 -5.91 9.67
N ARG A 98 0.54 -6.67 10.04
CA ARG A 98 1.84 -6.12 10.48
C ARG A 98 2.49 -5.26 9.38
N MET A 99 2.04 -5.50 8.16
CA MET A 99 2.45 -4.83 6.95
C MET A 99 1.57 -3.61 6.69
N THR A 100 2.15 -2.42 6.83
CA THR A 100 1.44 -1.16 6.62
C THR A 100 2.20 -0.26 5.65
N GLN A 101 1.48 0.67 5.02
CA GLN A 101 2.09 1.71 4.21
C GLN A 101 2.46 2.88 5.14
N ILE A 102 3.68 3.39 4.98
CA ILE A 102 4.18 4.48 5.81
C ILE A 102 4.43 5.71 4.94
N ASP A 103 3.71 6.78 5.25
CA ASP A 103 3.97 8.10 4.71
C ASP A 103 5.17 8.72 5.45
N CYS A 104 6.05 9.41 4.73
CA CYS A 104 7.27 9.98 5.29
C CYS A 104 7.49 11.40 4.78
N GLU A 105 7.29 12.39 5.64
CA GLU A 105 7.53 13.80 5.32
C GLU A 105 9.01 14.18 5.42
N ALA A 106 9.82 13.38 6.12
CA ALA A 106 11.24 13.66 6.31
C ALA A 106 11.99 13.63 4.97
N VAL A 107 12.20 14.81 4.38
CA VAL A 107 12.75 14.96 3.01
C VAL A 107 14.19 14.48 2.88
N LYS A 108 14.90 14.39 4.01
CA LYS A 108 16.27 13.88 4.10
C LYS A 108 16.33 12.40 4.48
N CYS A 109 15.20 11.74 4.71
CA CYS A 109 15.21 10.31 5.00
C CYS A 109 15.64 9.54 3.75
N ARG A 110 16.64 8.66 3.91
CA ARG A 110 17.18 7.81 2.85
C ARG A 110 16.13 6.86 2.26
N TYR A 111 15.14 6.47 3.05
CA TYR A 111 14.05 5.57 2.63
C TYR A 111 12.86 6.30 2.03
N ASN A 112 12.84 7.63 2.05
CA ASN A 112 11.73 8.41 1.52
C ASN A 112 11.82 8.55 -0.01
N THR A 113 10.85 7.97 -0.71
CA THR A 113 10.64 8.14 -2.15
C THR A 113 9.25 8.71 -2.37
N ASN A 114 9.14 9.95 -2.86
CA ASN A 114 7.87 10.63 -3.10
C ASN A 114 6.89 10.61 -1.90
N TYR A 115 7.37 11.00 -0.71
CA TYR A 115 6.62 11.02 0.54
C TYR A 115 6.23 9.64 1.08
N LYS A 116 6.82 8.58 0.55
CA LYS A 116 6.46 7.20 0.87
C LYS A 116 7.71 6.43 1.28
N CYS A 117 7.63 5.80 2.45
CA CYS A 117 8.74 5.04 3.00
C CYS A 117 8.90 3.73 2.22
N GLN A 118 10.11 3.48 1.73
CA GLN A 118 10.50 2.24 1.03
C GLN A 118 11.34 1.32 1.92
N ALA A 119 11.38 1.58 3.23
CA ALA A 119 12.08 0.71 4.17
C ALA A 119 11.33 -0.60 4.30
N GLU A 120 12.04 -1.73 4.31
CA GLU A 120 11.41 -3.04 4.58
C GLU A 120 10.91 -3.14 6.02
N HIS A 121 11.58 -2.45 6.95
CA HIS A 121 11.28 -2.47 8.37
C HIS A 121 11.40 -1.06 8.97
N VAL A 122 10.40 -0.64 9.75
CA VAL A 122 10.38 0.66 10.45
C VAL A 122 10.20 0.44 11.94
N ASP A 123 11.14 0.99 12.73
CA ASP A 123 11.09 1.05 14.18
C ASP A 123 10.58 2.42 14.65
N MET A 124 9.41 2.46 15.27
CA MET A 124 8.90 3.63 15.99
C MET A 124 9.18 3.46 17.49
N ARG A 125 9.89 4.43 18.07
CA ARG A 125 10.29 4.45 19.48
C ARG A 125 9.72 5.66 20.20
N GLY A 126 9.65 5.58 21.52
CA GLY A 126 9.17 6.65 22.38
C GLY A 126 9.03 6.15 23.81
N SER A 127 9.64 6.86 24.76
CA SER A 127 9.67 6.45 26.17
C SER A 127 8.62 7.23 26.96
N ARG A 128 7.52 6.56 27.32
CA ARG A 128 6.38 7.17 28.05
C ARG A 128 5.77 8.38 27.33
N ALA A 129 5.67 8.29 26.00
CA ALA A 129 5.15 9.37 25.19
C ALA A 129 3.71 9.75 25.61
N GLY A 130 3.51 11.00 26.00
CA GLY A 130 2.22 11.68 26.11
C GLY A 130 1.92 12.58 24.92
N ASP A 131 2.94 12.95 24.13
CA ASP A 131 2.79 13.70 22.89
C ASP A 131 3.50 13.01 21.72
N ARG A 132 3.03 13.28 20.49
CA ARG A 132 3.63 12.76 19.26
C ARG A 132 5.12 13.12 19.12
N ARG A 133 5.55 14.27 19.64
CA ARG A 133 6.95 14.72 19.62
C ARG A 133 7.88 13.89 20.49
N GLU A 134 7.32 13.08 21.39
CA GLU A 134 8.06 12.14 22.23
C GLU A 134 8.18 10.75 21.57
N THR A 135 7.74 10.65 20.31
CA THR A 135 7.99 9.50 19.45
C THR A 135 9.04 9.85 18.41
N ALA A 136 9.81 8.85 17.96
CA ALA A 136 10.86 8.99 16.96
C ALA A 136 10.92 7.76 16.06
N CYS A 137 11.16 7.97 14.76
CA CYS A 137 11.46 6.91 13.81
C CYS A 137 12.93 6.54 13.92
N ALA A 138 13.25 5.44 14.60
CA ALA A 138 14.62 4.98 14.78
C ALA A 138 15.24 4.43 13.47
N THR A 139 14.40 4.08 12.50
CA THR A 139 14.83 3.72 11.14
C THR A 139 15.26 4.93 10.32
N PHE A 140 15.00 6.17 10.76
CA PHE A 140 15.44 7.34 10.04
C PHE A 140 16.96 7.35 9.87
N VAL A 141 17.40 7.49 8.62
CA VAL A 141 18.80 7.68 8.24
C VAL A 141 18.84 8.88 7.31
N GLU A 142 19.63 9.89 7.63
CA GLU A 142 19.85 11.04 6.75
C GLU A 142 20.58 10.60 5.47
N ARG A 143 20.19 11.17 4.33
CA ARG A 143 20.80 10.93 3.01
C ARG A 143 21.81 11.99 2.61
#